data_AF-A0A7S4ITW6-F1
#
_entry.id   AF-A0A7S4ITW6-F1
#
_cell.length_a   1.000
_cell.length_b   1.000
_cell.length_c   1.000
_cell.angle_alpha   90.00
_cell.angle_beta   90.00
_cell.angle_gamma   90.00
#
_symmetry.space_group_name_H-M   'P 1'
#
loop_
_entity.id
_entity.type
_entity.pdbx_description
1 polymer ?
#
loop_
_entity_poly.entity_id
_entity_poly.type
_entity_poly.pdbx_seq_one_letter_code
_entity_poly.pdbx_strand_id
1 'polypeptide(L)'
;EEQAARIIQRCVRSWRRKRLFRHIVWEYSHSEEAKPSRLRISLLQGLIRSEKQYLLTLGDIIQFYYAPLYTEKQQSQTEMISAKEHQTLFSNLTVIFKLHQEMYEDLKEEFKHWCLRPLQIGQVFQKFAPFFKLYLTYINCYPESKKTLLNCLQRPKFARFIQQ
;
A
#
# COMPACT_ATOMS: atom_id res chain seq x y z
N GLU A 1 -53.95 -15.25 -22.64
CA GLU A 1 -53.38 -13.98 -23.15
C GLU A 1 -53.20 -12.91 -22.06
N GLU A 2 -54.18 -12.70 -21.17
CA GLU A 2 -54.08 -11.70 -20.09
C GLU A 2 -52.90 -11.89 -19.13
N GLN A 3 -52.55 -13.12 -18.80
CA GLN A 3 -51.42 -13.42 -17.91
C GLN A 3 -50.07 -13.03 -18.54
N ALA A 4 -49.91 -13.24 -19.84
CA ALA A 4 -48.73 -12.81 -20.58
C ALA A 4 -48.63 -11.28 -20.63
N ALA A 5 -49.74 -10.59 -20.87
CA ALA A 5 -49.79 -9.13 -20.84
C ALA A 5 -49.40 -8.56 -19.47
N ARG A 6 -49.86 -9.15 -18.36
CA ARG A 6 -49.47 -8.74 -16.99
C ARG A 6 -47.98 -8.94 -16.72
N ILE A 7 -47.40 -10.05 -17.17
CA ILE A 7 -45.95 -10.32 -17.03
C ILE A 7 -45.13 -9.30 -17.83
N ILE A 8 -45.50 -9.06 -19.09
CA ILE A 8 -44.83 -8.06 -19.95
C ILE A 8 -44.90 -6.67 -19.32
N GLN A 9 -46.09 -6.25 -18.88
CA GLN A 9 -46.26 -4.95 -18.20
C GLN A 9 -45.41 -4.85 -16.92
N ARG A 10 -45.30 -5.92 -16.12
CA ARG A 10 -44.43 -5.94 -14.93
C ARG A 10 -42.96 -5.81 -15.30
N CYS A 11 -42.50 -6.54 -16.32
CA CYS A 11 -41.12 -6.45 -16.82
C CYS A 11 -40.81 -5.06 -17.36
N VAL A 12 -41.70 -4.47 -18.16
CA VAL A 12 -41.54 -3.12 -18.72
C VAL A 12 -41.50 -2.07 -17.60
N ARG A 13 -42.38 -2.14 -16.60
CA ARG A 13 -42.35 -1.23 -15.44
C ARG A 13 -41.06 -1.40 -14.62
N SER A 14 -40.61 -2.63 -14.39
CA SER A 14 -39.33 -2.90 -13.71
C SER A 14 -38.14 -2.35 -14.49
N TRP A 15 -38.10 -2.57 -15.81
CA TRP A 15 -37.06 -2.04 -16.69
C TRP A 15 -37.06 -0.51 -16.72
N ARG A 16 -38.22 0.13 -16.87
CA ARG A 16 -38.33 1.60 -16.84
C ARG A 16 -37.83 2.18 -15.52
N ARG A 17 -38.19 1.58 -14.38
CA ARG A 17 -37.68 1.99 -13.06
C ARG A 17 -36.16 1.84 -12.95
N LYS A 18 -35.60 0.70 -13.37
CA LYS A 18 -34.14 0.49 -13.36
C LYS A 18 -33.41 1.45 -14.31
N ARG A 19 -34.01 1.79 -15.46
CA ARG A 19 -33.45 2.76 -16.41
C ARG A 19 -33.45 4.18 -15.81
N LEU A 20 -34.59 4.61 -15.27
CA LEU A 20 -34.71 5.93 -14.64
C LEU A 20 -33.78 6.06 -13.42
N PHE A 21 -33.73 5.04 -12.56
CA PHE A 21 -32.82 5.03 -11.42
C PHE A 21 -31.36 5.18 -11.86
N ARG A 22 -30.93 4.43 -12.88
CA ARG A 22 -29.57 4.58 -13.43
C ARG A 22 -29.30 5.97 -13.99
N HIS A 23 -30.29 6.60 -14.64
CA HIS A 23 -30.16 7.97 -15.13
C HIS A 23 -30.00 8.97 -13.99
N ILE A 24 -30.86 8.91 -12.97
CA ILE A 24 -30.80 9.80 -11.80
C ILE A 24 -29.46 9.65 -11.07
N VAL A 25 -29.00 8.42 -10.85
CA VAL A 25 -27.70 8.15 -10.22
C VAL A 25 -26.56 8.72 -11.07
N TRP A 26 -26.64 8.57 -12.41
CA TRP A 26 -25.65 9.13 -13.31
C TRP A 26 -25.63 10.66 -13.25
N GLU A 27 -26.78 11.33 -13.33
CA GLU A 27 -26.88 12.79 -13.22
C GLU A 27 -26.32 13.30 -11.89
N TYR A 28 -26.74 12.69 -10.77
CA TYR A 28 -26.20 13.03 -9.45
C TYR A 28 -24.68 12.83 -9.39
N SER A 29 -24.17 11.71 -9.91
CA SER A 29 -22.73 11.43 -9.86
C SER A 29 -21.89 12.46 -10.63
N HIS A 30 -22.47 13.23 -11.56
CA HIS A 30 -21.80 14.30 -12.30
C HIS A 30 -22.15 15.71 -11.81
N SER A 31 -23.08 15.84 -10.87
CA SER A 31 -23.52 17.15 -10.38
C SER A 31 -22.47 17.83 -9.47
N GLU A 32 -22.70 19.10 -9.16
CA GLU A 32 -21.87 19.90 -8.25
C GLU A 32 -21.93 19.36 -6.82
N GLU A 33 -23.09 18.88 -6.39
CA GLU A 33 -23.35 18.36 -5.04
C GLU A 33 -22.53 17.09 -4.75
N ALA A 34 -22.24 16.29 -5.78
CA ALA A 34 -21.43 15.09 -5.64
C ALA A 34 -19.90 15.36 -5.71
N LYS A 35 -19.46 16.59 -6.04
CA LYS A 35 -18.03 16.93 -6.13
C LYS A 35 -17.23 16.57 -4.87
N PRO A 36 -17.65 16.94 -3.65
CA PRO A 36 -16.89 16.64 -2.44
C PRO A 36 -16.68 15.12 -2.26
N SER A 37 -17.73 14.33 -2.53
CA SER A 37 -17.68 12.87 -2.46
C SER A 37 -16.72 12.28 -3.49
N ARG A 38 -16.76 12.77 -4.75
CA ARG A 38 -15.82 12.36 -5.81
C ARG A 38 -14.37 12.67 -5.43
N LEU A 39 -14.11 13.87 -4.94
CA LEU A 39 -12.78 14.29 -4.50
C LEU A 39 -12.27 13.42 -3.35
N ARG A 40 -13.11 13.16 -2.34
CA ARG A 40 -12.76 12.27 -1.23
C ARG A 40 -12.39 10.88 -1.71
N ILE A 41 -13.19 10.29 -2.60
CA ILE A 41 -12.89 8.96 -3.17
C ILE A 41 -11.58 8.99 -3.96
N SER A 42 -11.37 10.00 -4.80
CA SER A 42 -10.15 10.14 -5.59
C SER A 42 -8.90 10.28 -4.72
N LEU A 43 -8.97 11.04 -3.63
CA LEU A 43 -7.87 11.20 -2.67
C LEU A 43 -7.53 9.88 -1.97
N LEU A 44 -8.56 9.13 -1.56
CA LEU A 44 -8.37 7.83 -0.91
C LEU A 44 -7.81 6.77 -1.86
N GLN A 45 -8.25 6.76 -3.12
CA GLN A 45 -7.64 5.93 -4.15
C GLN A 45 -6.17 6.31 -4.36
N GLY A 46 -5.87 7.61 -4.38
CA GLY A 46 -4.50 8.14 -4.45
C GLY A 46 -3.63 7.63 -3.29
N LEU A 47 -4.13 7.73 -2.06
CA LEU A 47 -3.47 7.24 -0.85
C LEU A 47 -3.15 5.74 -0.94
N ILE A 48 -4.13 4.91 -1.28
CA ILE A 48 -3.94 3.45 -1.39
C ILE A 48 -2.93 3.13 -2.49
N ARG A 49 -2.99 3.84 -3.62
CA ARG A 49 -2.04 3.66 -4.72
C ARG A 49 -0.62 4.04 -4.29
N SER A 50 -0.43 5.18 -3.62
CA SER A 50 0.89 5.59 -3.14
C SER A 50 1.43 4.62 -2.10
N GLU A 51 0.57 4.10 -1.21
CA GLU A 51 0.94 3.11 -0.20
C GLU A 51 1.40 1.80 -0.85
N LYS A 52 0.69 1.32 -1.87
CA LYS A 52 1.10 0.17 -2.66
C LYS A 52 2.50 0.39 -3.28
N GLN A 53 2.74 1.56 -3.86
CA GLN A 53 4.02 1.87 -4.48
C GLN A 53 5.16 1.93 -3.44
N TYR A 54 4.88 2.45 -2.25
CA TYR A 54 5.81 2.45 -1.14
C TYR A 54 6.18 1.02 -0.72
N LEU A 55 5.19 0.13 -0.58
CA LEU A 55 5.42 -1.28 -0.26
C LEU A 55 6.20 -2.02 -1.35
N LEU A 56 5.94 -1.76 -2.63
CA LEU A 56 6.73 -2.33 -3.71
C LEU A 56 8.20 -1.94 -3.57
N THR A 57 8.46 -0.64 -3.35
CA THR A 57 9.82 -0.12 -3.18
C THR A 57 10.53 -0.76 -1.97
N LEU A 58 9.85 -0.85 -0.83
CA LEU A 58 10.39 -1.53 0.34
C LEU A 58 10.62 -3.03 0.09
N GLY A 59 9.70 -3.67 -0.61
CA GLY A 59 9.79 -5.07 -1.01
C GLY A 59 11.00 -5.34 -1.90
N ASP A 60 11.24 -4.48 -2.89
CA ASP A 60 12.41 -4.54 -3.77
C ASP A 60 13.71 -4.40 -2.96
N ILE A 61 13.77 -3.44 -2.02
CA ILE A 61 14.93 -3.30 -1.13
C ILE A 61 15.17 -4.59 -0.34
N ILE A 62 14.11 -5.20 0.18
CA ILE A 62 14.21 -6.43 0.96
C ILE A 62 14.66 -7.61 0.08
N GLN A 63 14.07 -7.76 -1.09
CA GLN A 63 14.29 -8.88 -1.99
C GLN A 63 15.68 -8.85 -2.64
N PHE A 64 16.12 -7.68 -3.11
CA PHE A 64 17.34 -7.57 -3.90
C PHE A 64 18.57 -7.18 -3.09
N TYR A 65 18.40 -6.57 -1.90
CA TYR A 65 19.55 -6.15 -1.08
C TYR A 65 19.55 -6.82 0.30
N TYR A 66 18.48 -6.71 1.08
CA TYR A 66 18.46 -7.25 2.45
C TYR A 66 18.69 -8.77 2.49
N ALA A 67 17.88 -9.54 1.76
CA ALA A 67 17.90 -11.00 1.81
C ALA A 67 19.16 -11.61 1.17
N PRO A 68 19.65 -11.15 0.01
CA PRO A 68 20.89 -11.68 -0.57
C PRO A 68 22.11 -11.40 0.32
N LEU A 69 22.24 -10.18 0.86
CA LEU A 69 23.33 -9.85 1.79
C LEU A 69 23.25 -10.62 3.11
N TYR A 70 22.05 -11.01 3.53
CA TYR A 70 21.87 -11.87 4.71
C TYR A 70 22.19 -13.34 4.42
N THR A 71 21.87 -13.83 3.21
CA THR A 71 22.03 -15.24 2.83
C THR A 71 23.46 -15.58 2.44
N GLU A 72 24.16 -14.67 1.76
CA GLU A 72 25.58 -14.87 1.41
C GLU A 72 26.46 -15.10 2.64
N LYS A 73 26.12 -14.45 3.76
CA LYS A 73 26.72 -14.70 5.08
C LYS A 73 26.73 -16.19 5.46
N GLN A 74 25.71 -16.96 5.04
CA GLN A 74 25.59 -18.38 5.39
C GLN A 74 26.30 -19.32 4.42
N GLN A 75 26.59 -18.87 3.19
CA GLN A 75 27.04 -19.74 2.09
C GLN A 75 28.50 -19.51 1.67
N SER A 76 29.04 -18.31 1.88
CA SER A 76 30.39 -17.94 1.43
C SER A 76 31.40 -17.86 2.57
N GLN A 77 32.62 -18.38 2.36
CA GLN A 77 33.76 -18.20 3.29
C GLN A 77 34.30 -16.76 3.33
N THR A 78 33.86 -15.87 2.43
CA THR A 78 34.21 -14.44 2.44
C THR A 78 32.94 -13.60 2.49
N GLU A 79 32.58 -13.12 3.69
CA GLU A 79 31.43 -12.23 3.89
C GLU A 79 31.65 -10.87 3.17
N MET A 80 30.70 -10.41 2.34
CA MET A 80 30.75 -9.05 1.75
C MET A 80 30.60 -7.97 2.83
N ILE A 81 29.73 -8.22 3.81
CA ILE A 81 29.47 -7.37 4.98
C ILE A 81 29.27 -8.24 6.22
N SER A 82 29.64 -7.70 7.38
CA SER A 82 29.42 -8.37 8.66
C SER A 82 27.95 -8.29 9.09
N ALA A 83 27.54 -9.17 10.02
CA ALA A 83 26.19 -9.15 10.60
C ALA A 83 25.82 -7.80 11.24
N LYS A 84 26.80 -7.14 11.88
CA LYS A 84 26.62 -5.82 12.49
C LYS A 84 26.39 -4.75 11.42
N GLU A 85 27.18 -4.78 10.34
CA GLU A 85 27.01 -3.86 9.21
C GLU A 85 25.66 -4.05 8.52
N HIS A 86 25.23 -5.29 8.31
CA HIS A 86 23.90 -5.60 7.77
C HIS A 86 22.79 -5.02 8.64
N GLN A 87 22.83 -5.25 9.96
CA GLN A 87 21.87 -4.70 10.90
C GLN A 87 21.89 -3.16 10.92
N THR A 88 23.07 -2.54 10.88
CA THR A 88 23.20 -1.08 10.85
C THR A 88 22.67 -0.48 9.54
N LEU A 89 22.90 -1.13 8.40
CA LEU A 89 22.44 -0.66 7.09
C LEU A 89 20.92 -0.63 6.99
N PHE A 90 20.26 -1.72 7.40
CA PHE A 90 18.82 -1.89 7.21
C PHE A 90 17.99 -1.59 8.46
N SER A 91 18.60 -1.46 9.64
CA SER A 91 17.91 -1.15 10.90
C SER A 91 16.66 -2.03 11.11
N ASN A 92 15.50 -1.43 11.38
CA ASN A 92 14.21 -2.10 11.53
C ASN A 92 13.34 -2.12 10.26
N LEU A 93 13.92 -2.00 9.05
CA LEU A 93 13.20 -1.91 7.77
C LEU A 93 12.13 -3.00 7.58
N THR A 94 12.44 -4.24 7.93
CA THR A 94 11.50 -5.37 7.79
C THR A 94 10.27 -5.22 8.70
N VAL A 95 10.43 -4.55 9.85
CA VAL A 95 9.32 -4.23 10.76
C VAL A 95 8.45 -3.12 10.17
N ILE A 96 9.08 -2.09 9.58
CA ILE A 96 8.37 -1.02 8.85
C ILE A 96 7.53 -1.62 7.73
N PHE A 97 8.14 -2.48 6.91
CA PHE A 97 7.46 -3.13 5.80
C PHE A 97 6.22 -3.90 6.25
N LYS A 98 6.34 -4.73 7.28
CA LYS A 98 5.20 -5.50 7.82
C LYS A 98 4.08 -4.60 8.33
N LEU A 99 4.42 -3.53 9.06
CA LEU A 99 3.43 -2.57 9.54
C LEU A 99 2.63 -1.95 8.39
N HIS A 100 3.34 -1.49 7.37
CA HIS A 100 2.71 -0.86 6.21
C HIS A 100 1.92 -1.87 5.36
N GLN A 101 2.35 -3.13 5.31
CA GLN A 101 1.62 -4.20 4.63
C GLN A 101 0.27 -4.47 5.30
N GLU A 102 0.23 -4.53 6.63
CA GLU A 102 -1.01 -4.67 7.39
C GLU A 102 -1.91 -3.43 7.22
N MET A 103 -1.34 -2.23 7.30
CA MET A 103 -2.08 -0.98 7.08
C MET A 103 -2.68 -0.91 5.68
N TYR A 104 -1.93 -1.32 4.65
CA TYR A 104 -2.40 -1.32 3.28
C TYR A 104 -3.58 -2.27 3.05
N GLU A 105 -3.55 -3.49 3.62
CA GLU A 105 -4.68 -4.41 3.50
C GLU A 105 -5.91 -3.89 4.24
N ASP A 106 -5.76 -3.28 5.43
CA ASP A 106 -6.86 -2.63 6.15
C ASP A 106 -7.46 -1.45 5.35
N LEU A 107 -6.61 -0.60 4.75
CA LEU A 107 -7.05 0.51 3.90
C LEU A 107 -7.82 0.01 2.67
N LYS A 108 -7.33 -1.04 2.03
CA LYS A 108 -7.95 -1.65 0.85
C LYS A 108 -9.27 -2.32 1.20
N GLU A 109 -9.35 -3.01 2.34
CA GLU A 109 -10.57 -3.66 2.81
C GLU A 109 -11.67 -2.65 3.15
N GLU A 110 -11.32 -1.59 3.88
CA GLU A 110 -12.25 -0.49 4.17
C GLU A 110 -12.69 0.19 2.86
N PHE A 111 -11.76 0.35 1.91
CA PHE A 111 -12.08 0.93 0.61
C PHE A 111 -13.05 0.07 -0.21
N LYS A 112 -13.04 -1.27 -0.14
CA LYS A 112 -14.01 -2.12 -0.88
C LYS A 112 -15.48 -1.78 -0.56
N HIS A 113 -15.74 -1.37 0.67
CA HIS A 113 -17.08 -1.11 1.18
C HIS A 113 -17.56 0.33 0.96
N TRP A 114 -16.82 1.14 0.20
CA TRP A 114 -17.07 2.56 0.01
C TRP A 114 -18.47 2.92 -0.55
N CYS A 115 -19.08 2.01 -1.32
CA CYS A 115 -20.43 2.17 -1.87
C CYS A 115 -21.54 1.78 -0.89
N LEU A 116 -21.23 1.03 0.16
CA LEU A 116 -22.20 0.40 1.06
C LEU A 116 -22.34 1.17 2.38
N ARG A 117 -21.26 1.81 2.84
CA ARG A 117 -21.22 2.58 4.08
C ARG A 117 -20.24 3.76 3.97
N PRO A 118 -20.41 4.80 4.80
CA PRO A 118 -19.43 5.87 4.89
C PRO A 118 -18.04 5.32 5.23
N LEU A 119 -17.03 5.70 4.44
CA LEU A 119 -15.64 5.29 4.62
C LEU A 119 -15.08 5.77 5.97
N GLN A 120 -14.61 4.81 6.77
CA GLN A 120 -14.03 5.02 8.10
C GLN A 120 -12.50 4.87 8.12
N ILE A 121 -11.82 5.40 7.10
CA ILE A 121 -10.35 5.36 6.97
C ILE A 121 -9.61 5.92 8.20
N GLY A 122 -10.22 6.88 8.91
CA GLY A 122 -9.64 7.42 10.14
C GLY A 122 -9.42 6.36 11.24
N GLN A 123 -10.26 5.33 11.31
CA GLN A 123 -10.09 4.23 12.27
C GLN A 123 -8.85 3.39 11.97
N VAL A 124 -8.54 3.20 10.68
CA VAL A 124 -7.30 2.54 10.25
C VAL A 124 -6.10 3.35 10.76
N PHE A 125 -6.07 4.66 10.51
CA PHE A 125 -4.98 5.50 11.03
C PHE A 125 -4.89 5.51 12.56
N GLN A 126 -6.01 5.54 13.27
CA GLN A 126 -6.01 5.46 14.74
C GLN A 126 -5.42 4.14 15.24
N LYS A 127 -5.71 3.02 14.56
CA LYS A 127 -5.12 1.71 14.86
C LYS A 127 -3.60 1.72 14.68
N PHE A 128 -3.08 2.32 13.59
CA PHE A 128 -1.65 2.28 13.27
C PHE A 128 -0.82 3.40 13.91
N ALA A 129 -1.43 4.53 14.27
CA ALA A 129 -0.75 5.71 14.82
C ALA A 129 0.21 5.41 15.98
N PRO A 130 -0.14 4.59 16.99
CA PRO A 130 0.77 4.28 18.11
C PRO A 130 2.06 3.57 17.69
N PHE A 131 2.07 2.92 16.53
CA PHE A 131 3.19 2.13 16.05
C PHE A 131 4.19 2.95 15.24
N PHE A 132 3.79 4.10 14.65
CA PHE A 132 4.70 4.93 13.85
C PHE A 132 5.94 5.43 14.61
N LYS A 133 5.93 5.39 15.95
CA LYS A 133 7.12 5.60 16.78
C LYS A 133 8.30 4.69 16.41
N LEU A 134 8.06 3.55 15.75
CA LEU A 134 9.10 2.67 15.23
C LEU A 134 10.05 3.36 14.24
N TYR A 135 9.58 4.40 13.55
CA TYR A 135 10.41 5.19 12.62
C TYR A 135 11.52 5.95 13.33
N LEU A 136 11.38 6.24 14.63
CA LEU A 136 12.46 6.86 15.41
C LEU A 136 13.71 6.00 15.40
N THR A 137 13.56 4.68 15.49
CA THR A 137 14.71 3.75 15.43
C THR A 137 15.39 3.83 14.07
N TYR A 138 14.61 3.85 12.99
CA TYR A 138 15.13 3.94 11.62
C TYR A 138 15.86 5.26 11.37
N ILE A 139 15.22 6.38 11.72
CA ILE A 139 15.76 7.73 11.52
C ILE A 139 17.02 7.94 12.35
N ASN A 140 17.03 7.52 13.62
CA ASN A 140 18.20 7.65 14.49
C ASN A 140 19.39 6.82 14.00
N CYS A 141 19.14 5.69 13.32
CA CYS A 141 20.20 4.87 12.74
C CYS A 141 20.73 5.40 11.40
N TYR A 142 20.04 6.36 10.75
CA TYR A 142 20.37 6.80 9.40
C TYR A 142 21.80 7.35 9.22
N PRO A 143 22.35 8.20 10.13
CA PRO A 143 23.71 8.69 9.98
C PRO A 143 24.76 7.56 9.96
N GLU A 144 24.62 6.59 10.85
CA GLU A 144 25.54 5.46 10.94
C GLU A 144 25.34 4.45 9.80
N SER A 145 24.09 4.23 9.37
CA SER A 145 23.77 3.46 8.17
C SER A 145 24.47 4.04 6.94
N LYS A 146 24.35 5.36 6.72
CA LYS A 146 25.00 6.05 5.60
C LYS A 146 26.52 5.90 5.65
N LYS A 147 27.14 6.10 6.82
CA LYS A 147 28.59 5.92 7.01
C LYS A 147 29.02 4.49 6.70
N THR A 148 28.27 3.51 7.21
CA THR A 148 28.50 2.09 6.98
C THR A 148 28.41 1.75 5.50
N LEU A 149 27.41 2.28 4.79
CA LEU A 149 27.24 2.09 3.35
C LEU A 149 28.44 2.62 2.57
N LEU A 150 28.90 3.84 2.87
CA LEU A 150 30.07 4.42 2.21
C LEU A 150 31.34 3.59 2.44
N ASN A 151 31.52 3.06 3.64
CA ASN A 151 32.63 2.15 3.95
C ASN A 151 32.53 0.83 3.18
N CYS A 152 31.32 0.25 3.07
CA CYS A 152 31.09 -0.98 2.33
C CYS A 152 31.33 -0.80 0.82
N LEU A 153 30.97 0.36 0.26
CA LEU A 153 31.20 0.68 -1.16
C LEU A 153 32.68 0.74 -1.55
N GLN A 154 33.59 0.95 -0.59
CA GLN A 154 35.03 0.83 -0.86
C GLN A 154 35.49 -0.61 -1.11
N ARG A 155 34.65 -1.62 -0.77
CA ARG A 155 34.97 -3.04 -0.96
C ARG A 155 34.56 -3.48 -2.37
N PRO A 156 35.47 -3.98 -3.22
CA PRO A 156 35.16 -4.32 -4.61
C PRO A 156 34.05 -5.35 -4.79
N LYS A 157 33.95 -6.33 -3.87
CA LYS A 157 32.89 -7.36 -3.92
C LYS A 157 31.50 -6.75 -3.70
N PHE A 158 31.36 -5.92 -2.65
CA PHE A 158 30.10 -5.25 -2.34
C PHE A 158 29.73 -4.21 -3.42
N ALA A 159 30.70 -3.45 -3.93
CA ALA A 159 30.47 -2.49 -5.00
C ALA A 159 29.91 -3.16 -6.27
N ARG A 160 30.45 -4.33 -6.65
CA ARG A 160 29.94 -5.12 -7.78
C ARG A 160 28.52 -5.62 -7.53
N PHE A 161 28.20 -6.06 -6.31
CA PHE A 161 26.87 -6.50 -5.95
C PHE A 161 25.81 -5.39 -6.11
N ILE A 162 26.13 -4.16 -5.69
CA ILE A 162 25.19 -3.03 -5.81
C ILE A 162 24.97 -2.59 -7.28
N GLN A 163 25.91 -2.89 -8.18
CA GLN A 163 25.85 -2.53 -9.60
C GLN A 163 25.15 -3.57 -10.49
N GLN A 164 24.77 -4.73 -9.93
CA GLN A 164 23.97 -5.76 -10.62
C GLN A 164 22.51 -5.34 -10.72
#